data_AF-A0A7W0Z6X6-F1
#
_entry.id   AF-A0A7W0Z6X6-F1
#
_cell.length_a   1.000
_cell.length_b   1.000
_cell.length_c   1.000
_cell.angle_alpha   90.00
_cell.angle_beta   90.00
_cell.angle_gamma   90.00
#
_symmetry.space_group_name_H-M   'P 1'
#
loop_
_entity.id
_entity.type
_entity.pdbx_description
1 polymer ?
#
loop_
_entity_poly.entity_id
_entity_poly.type
_entity_poly.pdbx_seq_one_letter_code
_entity_poly.pdbx_strand_id
1 'polypeptide(L)'
;VRGWRPSRRVLAWVAVTVIGAVVLGLLWSSSDYANTSLRTAAAEPSPPVEAEPAGRVSDAWDAQTGPAGLESVEDNTIVVGEEHGLRGLDPTTGAERWHYLRSTALLCDWTADDGVVVAVFRTDAGCDEALALDAGTGRRAWYRSVNFAAEVSLSSTNQLTVAATPTGVTVLGTTSNGLRWRYDPPENCLISDTVPGDVGVAVALECASSSSLVLLDGFNGKQRWTGDLPAGASRILTADGVVAVLALDLTGSLRIFDRDGVDLVSLREPAITAEAEAEPGAQLIGERLAVFTGSTLLAVNVQTDGIEWLVPAASHPTLLGSGLLVFDGTDFVQHDLATGAELRRITVDGPPPPAGGALDRIGSAIVVSTLSRVAVYR
;
A
#
# COMPACT_ATOMS: atom_id res chain seq x y z
N VAL A 1 -23.71 71.54 0.55
CA VAL A 1 -23.70 70.06 0.54
C VAL A 1 -23.82 69.56 1.98
N ARG A 2 -25.01 69.15 2.42
CA ARG A 2 -25.21 68.62 3.79
C ARG A 2 -24.61 67.21 3.85
N GLY A 3 -23.49 67.06 4.54
CA GLY A 3 -22.88 65.74 4.77
C GLY A 3 -23.82 64.87 5.59
N TRP A 4 -24.30 63.79 4.98
CA TRP A 4 -25.06 62.76 5.67
C TRP A 4 -24.15 62.10 6.71
N ARG A 5 -24.34 62.44 7.99
CA ARG A 5 -23.68 61.75 9.09
C ARG A 5 -24.62 60.62 9.55
N PRO A 6 -24.28 59.35 9.29
CA PRO A 6 -25.09 58.24 9.75
C PRO A 6 -25.23 58.29 11.28
N SER A 7 -26.41 57.95 11.80
CA SER A 7 -26.60 57.90 13.25
C SER A 7 -25.67 56.84 13.86
N ARG A 8 -25.28 57.02 15.13
CA ARG A 8 -24.42 56.05 15.84
C ARG A 8 -24.99 54.61 15.78
N ARG A 9 -26.32 54.46 15.70
CA ARG A 9 -26.99 53.17 15.53
C ARG A 9 -26.73 52.53 14.16
N VAL A 10 -26.75 53.32 13.08
CA VAL A 10 -26.45 52.83 11.73
C VAL A 10 -24.99 52.39 11.65
N LEU A 11 -24.06 53.17 12.20
CA LEU A 11 -22.64 52.78 12.26
C LEU A 11 -22.42 51.50 13.08
N ALA A 12 -23.13 51.33 14.21
CA ALA A 12 -23.06 50.11 15.01
C ALA A 12 -23.56 48.87 14.24
N TRP A 13 -24.71 48.98 13.56
CA TRP A 13 -25.24 47.86 12.75
C TRP A 13 -24.34 47.51 11.57
N VAL A 14 -23.77 48.50 10.89
CA VAL A 14 -22.79 48.27 9.82
C VAL A 14 -21.56 47.56 10.38
N ALA A 15 -21.02 48.02 11.52
CA ALA A 15 -19.86 47.38 12.14
C ALA A 15 -20.15 45.92 12.54
N VAL A 16 -21.30 45.64 13.16
CA VAL A 16 -21.72 44.27 13.51
C VAL A 16 -21.86 43.40 12.26
N THR A 17 -22.45 43.93 11.19
CA THR A 17 -22.62 43.20 9.92
C THR A 17 -21.27 42.88 9.29
N VAL A 18 -20.35 43.85 9.25
CA VAL A 18 -18.99 43.65 8.72
C VAL A 18 -18.24 42.62 9.55
N ILE A 19 -18.29 42.71 10.89
CA ILE A 19 -17.66 41.72 11.78
C ILE A 19 -18.26 40.33 11.54
N GLY A 20 -19.59 40.22 11.47
CA GLY A 20 -20.26 38.95 11.18
C GLY A 20 -19.84 38.36 9.83
N ALA A 21 -19.76 39.18 8.79
CA ALA A 21 -19.29 38.75 7.47
C ALA A 21 -17.82 38.29 7.50
N VAL A 22 -16.94 38.99 8.23
CA VAL A 22 -15.54 38.58 8.40
C VAL A 22 -15.43 37.26 9.16
N VAL A 23 -16.18 37.09 10.25
CA VAL A 23 -16.20 35.83 11.02
C VAL A 23 -16.72 34.67 10.17
N LEU A 24 -17.82 34.85 9.44
CA LEU A 24 -18.35 33.84 8.52
C LEU A 24 -17.35 33.51 7.40
N GLY A 25 -16.67 34.53 6.85
CA GLY A 25 -15.63 34.33 5.85
C GLY A 25 -14.45 33.51 6.37
N LEU A 26 -13.99 33.80 7.60
CA LEU A 26 -12.93 33.05 8.25
C LEU A 26 -13.35 31.59 8.50
N LEU A 27 -14.53 31.38 9.08
CA LEU A 27 -15.07 30.03 9.33
C LEU A 27 -15.24 29.22 8.04
N TRP A 28 -15.66 29.86 6.95
CA TRP A 28 -15.74 29.20 5.65
C TRP A 28 -14.34 28.86 5.13
N SER A 29 -13.41 29.83 5.13
CA SER A 29 -12.04 29.61 4.65
C SER A 29 -11.25 28.58 5.47
N SER A 30 -11.61 28.35 6.73
CA SER A 30 -11.00 27.33 7.59
C SER A 30 -11.76 26.01 7.58
N SER A 31 -12.86 25.89 6.82
CA SER A 31 -13.66 24.67 6.78
C SER A 31 -13.01 23.60 5.90
N ASP A 32 -13.21 22.33 6.23
CA ASP A 32 -12.76 21.20 5.39
C ASP A 32 -13.36 21.27 3.99
N TYR A 33 -14.61 21.72 3.87
CA TYR A 33 -15.28 21.84 2.58
C TYR A 33 -14.56 22.85 1.66
N ALA A 34 -14.18 24.01 2.17
CA ALA A 34 -13.46 25.02 1.38
C ALA A 34 -12.02 24.62 1.05
N ASN A 35 -11.41 23.77 1.89
CA ASN A 35 -10.04 23.28 1.75
C ASN A 35 -9.93 21.90 1.08
N THR A 36 -11.05 21.35 0.58
CA THR A 36 -11.06 20.08 -0.16
C THR A 36 -11.37 20.34 -1.63
N SER A 37 -10.43 19.98 -2.50
CA SER A 37 -10.65 19.88 -3.95
C SER A 37 -10.95 18.43 -4.31
N LEU A 38 -12.15 18.17 -4.82
CA LEU A 38 -12.56 16.86 -5.31
C LEU A 38 -13.01 16.97 -6.75
N ARG A 39 -12.36 16.24 -7.64
CA ARG A 39 -12.79 16.00 -9.01
C ARG A 39 -13.01 14.51 -9.18
N THR A 40 -14.22 14.11 -9.54
CA THR A 40 -14.55 12.72 -9.84
C THR A 40 -14.55 12.48 -11.34
N ALA A 41 -14.23 11.26 -11.75
CA ALA A 41 -14.38 10.83 -13.14
C ALA A 41 -15.88 10.65 -13.46
N ALA A 42 -16.29 11.07 -14.66
CA ALA A 42 -17.69 11.00 -15.06
C ALA A 42 -18.18 9.57 -15.38
N ALA A 43 -17.24 8.68 -15.72
CA ALA A 43 -17.51 7.30 -16.08
C ALA A 43 -16.38 6.39 -15.58
N GLU A 44 -16.71 5.12 -15.43
CA GLU A 44 -15.74 4.08 -15.10
C GLU A 44 -14.61 4.00 -16.14
N PRO A 45 -13.41 3.55 -15.72
CA PRO A 45 -12.37 3.15 -16.64
C PRO A 45 -12.89 2.14 -17.65
N SER A 46 -12.51 2.33 -18.92
CA SER A 46 -12.80 1.30 -19.92
C SER A 46 -11.99 0.07 -19.57
N PRO A 47 -12.59 -1.14 -19.55
CA PRO A 47 -11.85 -2.34 -19.22
C PRO A 47 -10.67 -2.51 -20.18
N PRO A 48 -9.48 -2.90 -19.68
CA PRO A 48 -8.31 -3.06 -20.53
C PRO A 48 -8.56 -4.18 -21.54
N VAL A 49 -8.11 -3.99 -22.77
CA VAL A 49 -8.05 -5.08 -23.74
C VAL A 49 -6.94 -6.02 -23.28
N GLU A 50 -7.31 -7.24 -22.90
CA GLU A 50 -6.33 -8.22 -22.47
C GLU A 50 -5.39 -8.58 -23.62
N ALA A 51 -4.11 -8.27 -23.44
CA ALA A 51 -3.05 -8.52 -24.40
C ALA A 51 -1.75 -8.78 -23.63
N GLU A 52 -0.88 -9.62 -24.18
CA GLU A 52 0.46 -9.76 -23.62
C GLU A 52 1.28 -8.49 -23.92
N PRO A 53 2.22 -8.11 -23.04
CA PRO A 53 3.17 -7.05 -23.35
C PRO A 53 3.91 -7.32 -24.67
N ALA A 54 4.40 -6.27 -25.34
CA ALA A 54 5.24 -6.45 -26.52
C ALA A 54 6.57 -7.14 -26.15
N GLY A 55 7.26 -7.75 -27.11
CA GLY A 55 8.61 -8.31 -26.88
C GLY A 55 9.69 -7.24 -26.63
N ARG A 56 9.33 -5.98 -26.81
CA ARG A 56 10.17 -4.80 -26.62
C ARG A 56 9.25 -3.66 -26.20
N VAL A 57 9.60 -2.98 -25.12
CA VAL A 57 8.82 -1.89 -24.52
C VAL A 57 9.73 -0.71 -24.26
N SER A 58 9.16 0.48 -24.20
CA SER A 58 9.86 1.69 -23.75
C SER A 58 9.04 2.42 -22.70
N ASP A 59 9.70 3.28 -21.93
CA ASP A 59 9.01 4.22 -21.04
C ASP A 59 7.94 5.00 -21.81
N ALA A 60 6.69 4.82 -21.39
CA ALA A 60 5.53 5.46 -21.98
C ALA A 60 5.26 6.82 -21.33
N TRP A 61 5.27 6.82 -20.01
CA TRP A 61 5.16 7.97 -19.13
C TRP A 61 5.46 7.54 -17.68
N ASP A 62 5.79 8.52 -16.85
CA ASP A 62 5.99 8.34 -15.42
C ASP A 62 5.38 9.50 -14.60
N ALA A 63 5.16 9.24 -13.31
CA ALA A 63 4.72 10.24 -12.35
C ALA A 63 5.42 10.05 -11.00
N GLN A 64 5.70 11.17 -10.33
CA GLN A 64 6.15 11.14 -8.93
C GLN A 64 4.99 10.75 -8.02
N THR A 65 5.30 9.98 -6.99
CA THR A 65 4.36 9.60 -5.92
C THR A 65 4.91 10.09 -4.58
N GLY A 66 4.00 10.37 -3.66
CA GLY A 66 4.32 10.55 -2.24
C GLY A 66 4.63 9.20 -1.59
N PRO A 67 5.23 9.22 -0.38
CA PRO A 67 5.62 8.01 0.33
C PRO A 67 4.37 7.24 0.77
N ALA A 68 3.91 6.29 -0.05
CA ALA A 68 2.93 5.25 0.30
C ALA A 68 2.51 4.43 -0.93
N GLY A 69 2.35 3.13 -0.74
CA GLY A 69 1.71 2.16 -1.66
C GLY A 69 2.58 1.63 -2.80
N LEU A 70 3.07 0.38 -2.68
CA LEU A 70 3.55 -0.40 -3.83
C LEU A 70 2.40 -0.85 -4.75
N GLU A 71 1.20 -1.01 -4.20
CA GLU A 71 -0.04 -1.40 -4.89
C GLU A 71 -0.74 -0.15 -5.45
N SER A 72 -0.19 0.39 -6.54
CA SER A 72 -0.70 1.63 -7.15
C SER A 72 -1.73 1.41 -8.25
N VAL A 73 -2.11 0.19 -8.57
CA VAL A 73 -3.05 -0.12 -9.65
C VAL A 73 -4.30 -0.75 -9.05
N GLU A 74 -5.45 -0.14 -9.31
CA GLU A 74 -6.74 -0.67 -8.87
C GLU A 74 -7.83 -0.23 -9.85
N ASP A 75 -8.76 -1.12 -10.19
CA ASP A 75 -9.84 -0.88 -11.16
C ASP A 75 -9.38 -0.18 -12.46
N ASN A 76 -8.26 -0.62 -13.03
CA ASN A 76 -7.69 -0.05 -14.26
C ASN A 76 -7.42 1.47 -14.15
N THR A 77 -7.04 1.92 -12.95
CA THR A 77 -6.58 3.27 -12.64
C THR A 77 -5.27 3.19 -11.88
N ILE A 78 -4.31 4.04 -12.23
CA ILE A 78 -3.08 4.19 -11.44
C ILE A 78 -3.34 5.24 -10.38
N VAL A 79 -3.30 4.85 -9.11
CA VAL A 79 -3.50 5.72 -7.96
C VAL A 79 -2.14 6.18 -7.44
N VAL A 80 -1.99 7.49 -7.26
CA VAL A 80 -0.77 8.08 -6.71
C VAL A 80 -1.09 8.91 -5.47
N GLY A 81 -0.37 8.64 -4.40
CA GLY A 81 -0.33 9.48 -3.20
C GLY A 81 0.44 10.77 -3.44
N GLU A 82 0.04 11.83 -2.74
CA GLU A 82 0.71 13.11 -2.64
C GLU A 82 0.68 13.59 -1.19
N GLU A 83 1.47 14.62 -0.86
CA GLU A 83 1.51 15.20 0.49
C GLU A 83 0.12 15.55 1.05
N HIS A 84 -0.78 16.01 0.18
CA HIS A 84 -2.09 16.52 0.54
C HIS A 84 -3.27 15.69 0.00
N GLY A 85 -3.04 14.52 -0.58
CA GLY A 85 -4.13 13.71 -1.09
C GLY A 85 -3.75 12.70 -2.17
N LEU A 86 -4.70 12.40 -3.04
CA LEU A 86 -4.62 11.31 -4.01
C LEU A 86 -5.03 11.77 -5.40
N ARG A 87 -4.44 11.16 -6.42
CA ARG A 87 -4.88 11.27 -7.82
C ARG A 87 -5.05 9.90 -8.44
N GLY A 88 -6.07 9.75 -9.27
CA GLY A 88 -6.24 8.63 -10.18
C GLY A 88 -5.82 9.04 -11.58
N LEU A 89 -4.92 8.28 -12.18
CA LEU A 89 -4.32 8.50 -13.48
C LEU A 89 -4.78 7.43 -14.47
N ASP A 90 -4.99 7.85 -15.72
CA ASP A 90 -5.25 6.94 -16.83
C ASP A 90 -4.00 6.11 -17.16
N PRO A 91 -4.05 4.77 -17.10
CA PRO A 91 -2.88 3.93 -17.36
C PRO A 91 -2.24 4.10 -18.74
N THR A 92 -3.02 4.51 -19.74
CA THR A 92 -2.55 4.59 -21.13
C THR A 92 -1.85 5.92 -21.41
N THR A 93 -2.27 6.99 -20.74
CA THR A 93 -1.87 8.37 -21.08
C THR A 93 -1.21 9.13 -19.93
N GLY A 94 -1.33 8.67 -18.69
CA GLY A 94 -0.91 9.39 -17.49
C GLY A 94 -1.80 10.59 -17.14
N ALA A 95 -2.89 10.80 -17.88
CA ALA A 95 -3.79 11.93 -17.64
C ALA A 95 -4.60 11.73 -16.35
N GLU A 96 -4.76 12.79 -15.56
CA GLU A 96 -5.61 12.77 -14.36
C GLU A 96 -7.08 12.51 -14.73
N ARG A 97 -7.65 11.46 -14.13
CA ARG A 97 -9.06 11.09 -14.21
C ARG A 97 -9.86 11.72 -13.06
N TRP A 98 -9.31 11.64 -11.86
CA TRP A 98 -9.91 12.15 -10.63
C TRP A 98 -8.82 12.58 -9.65
N HIS A 99 -9.18 13.43 -8.70
CA HIS A 99 -8.32 13.78 -7.57
C HIS A 99 -9.14 14.05 -6.32
N TYR A 100 -8.51 13.84 -5.17
CA TYR A 100 -8.97 14.25 -3.86
C TYR A 100 -7.80 14.91 -3.11
N LEU A 101 -7.84 16.23 -2.97
CA LEU A 101 -6.76 17.02 -2.38
C LEU A 101 -7.29 17.87 -1.24
N ARG A 102 -6.51 17.99 -0.16
CA ARG A 102 -6.84 18.75 1.04
C ARG A 102 -5.72 19.71 1.44
N SER A 103 -5.94 21.01 1.26
CA SER A 103 -4.89 22.02 1.53
C SER A 103 -4.51 22.18 3.00
N THR A 104 -5.37 21.74 3.93
CA THR A 104 -5.16 21.85 5.37
C THR A 104 -4.93 20.51 6.06
N ALA A 105 -4.82 19.41 5.30
CA ALA A 105 -4.61 18.08 5.85
C ALA A 105 -3.46 17.39 5.12
N LEU A 106 -2.63 16.67 5.86
CA LEU A 106 -1.56 15.86 5.30
C LEU A 106 -2.04 14.43 5.14
N LEU A 107 -1.68 13.79 4.03
CA LEU A 107 -1.86 12.35 3.86
C LEU A 107 -0.90 11.62 4.80
N CYS A 108 -1.43 10.79 5.70
CA CYS A 108 -0.62 9.96 6.58
C CYS A 108 -0.15 8.71 5.85
N ASP A 109 -1.10 7.98 5.27
CA ASP A 109 -0.85 6.79 4.47
C ASP A 109 -2.11 6.43 3.65
N TRP A 110 -1.96 5.56 2.65
CA TRP A 110 -3.03 5.04 1.81
C TRP A 110 -2.73 3.62 1.30
N THR A 111 -3.78 2.88 0.97
CA THR A 111 -3.73 1.53 0.37
C THR A 111 -4.90 1.37 -0.58
N ALA A 112 -4.84 0.44 -1.54
CA ALA A 112 -5.89 0.19 -2.50
C ALA A 112 -6.14 -1.31 -2.66
N ASP A 113 -7.40 -1.73 -2.53
CA ASP A 113 -7.87 -3.09 -2.79
C ASP A 113 -9.41 -3.10 -2.86
N ASP A 114 -10.02 -4.15 -3.44
CA ASP A 114 -11.46 -4.33 -3.65
C ASP A 114 -12.16 -3.11 -4.28
N GLY A 115 -11.52 -2.52 -5.29
CA GLY A 115 -12.03 -1.38 -6.05
C GLY A 115 -12.02 -0.06 -5.30
N VAL A 116 -11.39 0.02 -4.13
CA VAL A 116 -11.33 1.25 -3.33
C VAL A 116 -9.93 1.61 -2.88
N VAL A 117 -9.68 2.91 -2.79
CA VAL A 117 -8.49 3.51 -2.19
C VAL A 117 -8.86 4.00 -0.80
N VAL A 118 -8.28 3.41 0.23
CA VAL A 118 -8.44 3.85 1.62
C VAL A 118 -7.28 4.77 1.99
N ALA A 119 -7.60 5.96 2.50
CA ALA A 119 -6.61 6.95 2.89
C ALA A 119 -6.91 7.52 4.27
N VAL A 120 -5.83 7.81 4.99
CA VAL A 120 -5.88 8.46 6.31
C VAL A 120 -5.20 9.81 6.24
N PHE A 121 -5.83 10.82 6.83
CA PHE A 121 -5.37 12.20 6.86
C PHE A 121 -5.12 12.68 8.28
N ARG A 122 -4.20 13.63 8.41
CA ARG A 122 -3.90 14.39 9.62
C ARG A 122 -4.43 15.80 9.50
N THR A 123 -5.36 16.18 10.36
CA THR A 123 -5.86 17.56 10.48
C THR A 123 -5.33 18.30 11.74
N ASP A 124 -4.88 17.55 12.75
CA ASP A 124 -4.28 18.09 13.98
C ASP A 124 -3.01 17.28 14.38
N ALA A 125 -2.80 16.98 15.66
CA ALA A 125 -1.61 16.29 16.15
C ALA A 125 -1.49 14.82 15.72
N GLY A 126 -2.60 14.18 15.34
CA GLY A 126 -2.68 12.78 14.94
C GLY A 126 -3.43 12.58 13.63
N CYS A 127 -3.39 11.35 13.13
CA CYS A 127 -4.10 10.94 11.94
C CYS A 127 -5.54 10.59 12.32
N ASP A 128 -6.47 11.50 12.05
CA ASP A 128 -7.76 11.61 12.71
C ASP A 128 -8.96 11.43 11.77
N GLU A 129 -8.71 11.32 10.47
CA GLU A 129 -9.74 11.11 9.47
C GLU A 129 -9.37 9.99 8.50
N ALA A 130 -10.28 9.07 8.26
CA ALA A 130 -10.13 8.00 7.29
C ALA A 130 -11.28 8.06 6.27
N LEU A 131 -10.98 7.79 5.01
CA LEU A 131 -11.97 7.72 3.94
C LEU A 131 -11.61 6.65 2.93
N ALA A 132 -12.61 6.19 2.21
CA ALA A 132 -12.41 5.41 0.99
C ALA A 132 -12.95 6.17 -0.22
N LEU A 133 -12.21 6.08 -1.32
CA LEU A 133 -12.59 6.52 -2.64
C LEU A 133 -12.74 5.28 -3.52
N ASP A 134 -13.76 5.26 -4.37
CA ASP A 134 -13.82 4.36 -5.51
C ASP A 134 -12.57 4.57 -6.40
N ALA A 135 -11.82 3.51 -6.70
CA ALA A 135 -10.53 3.61 -7.35
C ALA A 135 -10.65 4.06 -8.82
N GLY A 136 -11.72 3.66 -9.51
CA GLY A 136 -11.98 4.04 -10.90
C GLY A 136 -12.41 5.49 -11.10
N THR A 137 -13.17 6.04 -10.15
CA THR A 137 -13.87 7.33 -10.31
C THR A 137 -13.50 8.40 -9.28
N GLY A 138 -12.84 8.05 -8.19
CA GLY A 138 -12.53 8.95 -7.08
C GLY A 138 -13.74 9.36 -6.25
N ARG A 139 -14.89 8.69 -6.43
CA ARG A 139 -16.11 8.97 -5.65
C ARG A 139 -15.94 8.48 -4.23
N ARG A 140 -16.27 9.31 -3.24
CA ARG A 140 -16.23 8.91 -1.84
C ARG A 140 -17.19 7.75 -1.58
N ALA A 141 -16.63 6.59 -1.25
CA ALA A 141 -17.37 5.39 -0.85
C ALA A 141 -17.79 5.51 0.62
N TRP A 142 -16.85 5.88 1.50
CA TRP A 142 -17.14 6.13 2.90
C TRP A 142 -16.17 7.12 3.56
N TYR A 143 -16.54 7.60 4.74
CA TYR A 143 -15.73 8.50 5.57
C TYR A 143 -15.98 8.20 7.05
N ARG A 144 -14.97 8.42 7.89
CA ARG A 144 -15.08 8.37 9.35
C ARG A 144 -13.97 9.13 10.05
N SER A 145 -14.25 9.53 11.29
CA SER A 145 -13.21 9.92 12.23
C SER A 145 -12.51 8.69 12.80
N VAL A 146 -11.21 8.82 12.98
CA VAL A 146 -10.29 7.86 13.61
C VAL A 146 -9.39 8.61 14.59
N ASN A 147 -8.48 7.92 15.26
CA ASN A 147 -7.50 8.54 16.15
C ASN A 147 -6.24 7.67 16.15
N PHE A 148 -5.51 7.72 15.04
CA PHE A 148 -4.26 7.00 14.87
C PHE A 148 -3.08 7.92 15.18
N ALA A 149 -1.98 7.31 15.60
CA ALA A 149 -0.71 8.02 15.74
C ALA A 149 -0.21 8.54 14.38
N ALA A 150 0.74 9.47 14.41
CA ALA A 150 1.28 10.11 13.21
C ALA A 150 2.02 9.12 12.28
N GLU A 151 2.52 8.02 12.85
CA GLU A 151 3.29 6.95 12.22
C GLU A 151 2.39 5.78 11.75
N VAL A 152 1.10 6.02 11.53
CA VAL A 152 0.20 4.98 11.05
C VAL A 152 0.63 4.47 9.67
N SER A 153 0.66 3.16 9.51
CA SER A 153 0.75 2.50 8.21
C SER A 153 -0.53 1.76 7.87
N LEU A 154 -0.89 1.76 6.59
CA LEU A 154 -2.05 1.08 6.02
C LEU A 154 -1.61 -0.05 5.12
N SER A 155 -2.26 -1.19 5.30
CA SER A 155 -2.23 -2.32 4.38
C SER A 155 -3.64 -2.86 4.25
N SER A 156 -3.98 -3.43 3.09
CA SER A 156 -5.33 -3.95 2.89
C SER A 156 -5.34 -5.30 2.21
N THR A 157 -6.47 -5.96 2.41
CA THR A 157 -6.97 -7.10 1.64
C THR A 157 -8.35 -6.69 1.14
N ASN A 158 -8.94 -7.53 0.30
CA ASN A 158 -10.23 -7.23 -0.29
C ASN A 158 -11.36 -7.08 0.74
N GLN A 159 -11.14 -7.43 2.01
CA GLN A 159 -12.12 -7.32 3.07
C GLN A 159 -11.67 -6.48 4.25
N LEU A 160 -10.38 -6.41 4.53
CA LEU A 160 -9.81 -5.79 5.73
C LEU A 160 -8.84 -4.68 5.34
N THR A 161 -9.00 -3.48 5.90
CA THR A 161 -7.93 -2.48 5.96
C THR A 161 -7.35 -2.48 7.36
N VAL A 162 -6.05 -2.69 7.46
CA VAL A 162 -5.29 -2.69 8.71
C VAL A 162 -4.58 -1.35 8.84
N ALA A 163 -4.86 -0.64 9.93
CA ALA A 163 -4.12 0.53 10.37
C ALA A 163 -3.22 0.15 11.55
N ALA A 164 -1.92 0.07 11.30
CA ALA A 164 -0.91 -0.30 12.29
C ALA A 164 -0.18 0.94 12.81
N THR A 165 0.05 0.99 14.11
CA THR A 165 0.96 1.94 14.76
C THR A 165 1.88 1.15 15.68
N PRO A 166 2.99 1.74 16.18
CA PRO A 166 3.87 1.04 17.13
C PRO A 166 3.16 0.53 18.40
N THR A 167 1.97 1.06 18.72
CA THR A 167 1.23 0.78 19.95
C THR A 167 -0.15 0.17 19.73
N GLY A 168 -0.53 -0.17 18.50
CA GLY A 168 -1.76 -0.91 18.26
C GLY A 168 -2.07 -1.15 16.80
N VAL A 169 -2.93 -2.13 16.57
CA VAL A 169 -3.52 -2.44 15.26
C VAL A 169 -5.01 -2.15 15.33
N THR A 170 -5.55 -1.42 14.36
CA THR A 170 -6.99 -1.21 14.20
C THR A 170 -7.43 -1.73 12.84
N VAL A 171 -8.48 -2.54 12.81
CA VAL A 171 -9.00 -3.11 11.56
C VAL A 171 -10.33 -2.48 11.18
N LEU A 172 -10.40 -2.03 9.94
CA LEU A 172 -11.54 -1.42 9.28
C LEU A 172 -12.06 -2.35 8.18
N GLY A 173 -13.30 -2.12 7.73
CA GLY A 173 -13.76 -2.63 6.44
C GLY A 173 -13.09 -1.90 5.28
N THR A 174 -12.61 -2.63 4.28
CA THR A 174 -12.09 -2.04 3.04
C THR A 174 -13.21 -1.26 2.34
N THR A 175 -14.32 -1.91 2.05
CA THR A 175 -15.50 -1.30 1.39
C THR A 175 -16.58 -0.80 2.35
N SER A 176 -16.34 -0.81 3.67
CA SER A 176 -17.32 -0.33 4.66
C SER A 176 -16.65 0.47 5.78
N ASN A 177 -17.33 1.49 6.31
CA ASN A 177 -16.78 2.32 7.39
C ASN A 177 -16.72 1.64 8.77
N GLY A 178 -17.05 0.36 8.88
CA GLY A 178 -17.12 -0.36 10.15
C GLY A 178 -15.74 -0.55 10.79
N LEU A 179 -15.60 -0.17 12.07
CA LEU A 179 -14.47 -0.65 12.88
C LEU A 179 -14.78 -2.10 13.26
N ARG A 180 -13.89 -3.03 12.93
CA ARG A 180 -14.08 -4.44 13.28
C ARG A 180 -13.55 -4.73 14.67
N TRP A 181 -12.26 -4.49 14.88
CA TRP A 181 -11.59 -4.75 16.15
C TRP A 181 -10.30 -3.93 16.26
N ARG A 182 -9.76 -3.90 17.48
CA ARG A 182 -8.47 -3.31 17.81
C ARG A 182 -7.66 -4.33 18.61
N TYR A 183 -6.36 -4.35 18.38
CA TYR A 183 -5.38 -5.09 19.15
C TYR A 183 -4.37 -4.11 19.76
N ASP A 184 -4.16 -4.21 21.06
CA ASP A 184 -3.11 -3.50 21.78
C ASP A 184 -2.03 -4.52 22.16
N PRO A 185 -0.74 -4.28 21.83
CA PRO A 185 0.33 -5.20 22.17
C PRO A 185 0.51 -5.29 23.70
N PRO A 186 1.12 -6.38 24.21
CA PRO A 186 1.45 -6.50 25.62
C PRO A 186 2.32 -5.33 26.13
N GLU A 187 2.33 -5.13 27.46
CA GLU A 187 3.17 -4.10 28.07
C GLU A 187 4.66 -4.29 27.69
N ASN A 188 5.34 -3.19 27.37
CA ASN A 188 6.75 -3.16 26.95
C ASN A 188 7.04 -3.86 25.62
N CYS A 189 6.03 -4.05 24.77
CA CYS A 189 6.18 -4.47 23.39
C CYS A 189 5.73 -3.36 22.43
N LEU A 190 6.45 -3.22 21.32
CA LEU A 190 6.06 -2.38 20.19
C LEU A 190 5.78 -3.28 18.98
N ILE A 191 4.82 -2.87 18.16
CA ILE A 191 4.59 -3.49 16.86
C ILE A 191 5.67 -3.00 15.90
N SER A 192 6.39 -3.95 15.29
CA SER A 192 7.46 -3.66 14.32
C SER A 192 7.02 -3.90 12.88
N ASP A 193 6.06 -4.79 12.65
CA ASP A 193 5.55 -5.11 11.32
C ASP A 193 4.12 -5.67 11.41
N THR A 194 3.32 -5.48 10.36
CA THR A 194 1.94 -6.01 10.29
C THR A 194 1.53 -6.25 8.85
N VAL A 195 1.12 -7.48 8.55
CA VAL A 195 0.67 -7.88 7.22
C VAL A 195 -0.68 -8.59 7.33
N PRO A 196 -1.76 -8.05 6.73
CA PRO A 196 -3.01 -8.78 6.56
C PRO A 196 -2.90 -9.79 5.41
N GLY A 197 -3.72 -10.82 5.48
CA GLY A 197 -3.93 -11.78 4.40
C GLY A 197 -5.12 -12.69 4.70
N ASP A 198 -5.38 -13.66 3.83
CA ASP A 198 -6.55 -14.53 3.95
C ASP A 198 -6.54 -15.44 5.21
N VAL A 199 -5.38 -15.72 5.80
CA VAL A 199 -5.29 -16.52 7.05
C VAL A 199 -5.48 -15.69 8.31
N GLY A 200 -5.33 -14.36 8.23
CA GLY A 200 -5.47 -13.45 9.36
C GLY A 200 -4.63 -12.19 9.24
N VAL A 201 -4.37 -11.54 10.37
CA VAL A 201 -3.45 -10.41 10.47
C VAL A 201 -2.22 -10.87 11.26
N ALA A 202 -1.10 -10.99 10.59
CA ALA A 202 0.18 -11.32 11.21
C ALA A 202 0.81 -10.04 11.78
N VAL A 203 1.25 -10.09 13.03
CA VAL A 203 1.81 -8.96 13.78
C VAL A 203 3.15 -9.38 14.37
N ALA A 204 4.22 -8.68 13.99
CA ALA A 204 5.53 -8.85 14.61
C ALA A 204 5.66 -7.88 15.79
N LEU A 205 6.08 -8.41 16.93
CA LEU A 205 6.25 -7.68 18.18
C LEU A 205 7.71 -7.68 18.59
N GLU A 206 8.23 -6.50 18.91
CA GLU A 206 9.53 -6.31 19.54
C GLU A 206 9.33 -5.90 21.00
N CYS A 207 9.69 -6.80 21.91
CA CYS A 207 9.64 -6.57 23.35
C CYS A 207 11.05 -6.40 23.92
N ALA A 208 11.16 -5.90 25.16
CA ALA A 208 12.44 -5.61 25.79
C ALA A 208 13.46 -6.76 25.82
N SER A 209 13.02 -8.02 25.77
CA SER A 209 13.87 -9.21 25.85
C SER A 209 13.61 -10.27 24.77
N SER A 210 12.67 -10.05 23.86
CA SER A 210 12.22 -11.07 22.92
C SER A 210 11.43 -10.47 21.76
N SER A 211 11.51 -11.13 20.62
CA SER A 211 10.70 -10.83 19.44
C SER A 211 9.72 -11.96 19.23
N SER A 212 8.46 -11.65 18.89
CA SER A 212 7.42 -12.67 18.70
C SER A 212 6.53 -12.35 17.51
N LEU A 213 5.94 -13.39 16.93
CA LEU A 213 4.99 -13.33 15.85
C LEU A 213 3.62 -13.77 16.37
N VAL A 214 2.62 -12.93 16.19
CA VAL A 214 1.24 -13.22 16.58
C VAL A 214 0.37 -13.26 15.34
N LEU A 215 -0.41 -14.32 15.17
CA LEU A 215 -1.48 -14.36 14.17
C LEU A 215 -2.81 -14.06 14.83
N LEU A 216 -3.47 -13.00 14.38
CA LEU A 216 -4.80 -12.61 14.80
C LEU A 216 -5.83 -13.02 13.75
N ASP A 217 -7.01 -13.47 14.18
CA ASP A 217 -8.13 -13.68 13.28
C ASP A 217 -8.57 -12.37 12.61
N GLY A 218 -8.63 -12.36 11.28
CA GLY A 218 -8.90 -11.15 10.50
C GLY A 218 -10.25 -10.48 10.80
N PHE A 219 -11.26 -11.21 11.27
CA PHE A 219 -12.61 -10.66 11.47
C PHE A 219 -12.95 -10.33 12.91
N ASN A 220 -12.38 -11.05 13.87
CA ASN A 220 -12.71 -10.86 15.29
C ASN A 220 -11.50 -10.52 16.17
N GLY A 221 -10.29 -10.49 15.63
CA GLY A 221 -9.08 -10.09 16.33
C GLY A 221 -8.61 -11.08 17.40
N LYS A 222 -9.23 -12.27 17.50
CA LYS A 222 -8.78 -13.28 18.46
C LYS A 222 -7.44 -13.82 18.01
N GLN A 223 -6.49 -13.87 18.94
CA GLN A 223 -5.22 -14.55 18.74
C GLN A 223 -5.47 -16.02 18.40
N ARG A 224 -4.90 -16.46 17.28
CA ARG A 224 -4.90 -17.86 16.85
C ARG A 224 -3.71 -18.60 17.43
N TRP A 225 -2.52 -18.03 17.28
CA TRP A 225 -1.28 -18.57 17.84
C TRP A 225 -0.26 -17.46 18.05
N THR A 226 0.80 -17.80 18.78
CA THR A 226 2.01 -16.98 18.95
C THR A 226 3.23 -17.87 18.74
N GLY A 227 4.26 -17.33 18.10
CA GLY A 227 5.53 -18.01 17.85
C GLY A 227 6.71 -17.08 18.10
N ASP A 228 7.87 -17.67 18.38
CA ASP A 228 9.08 -16.89 18.62
C ASP A 228 9.72 -16.46 17.29
N LEU A 229 10.14 -15.19 17.22
CA LEU A 229 10.99 -14.68 16.15
C LEU A 229 12.45 -14.64 16.60
N PRO A 230 13.41 -14.82 15.68
CA PRO A 230 14.81 -14.60 16.00
C PRO A 230 15.02 -13.15 16.45
N ALA A 231 16.00 -12.95 17.33
CA ALA A 231 16.35 -11.61 17.79
C ALA A 231 16.91 -10.79 16.62
N GLY A 232 16.41 -9.56 16.45
CA GLY A 232 16.81 -8.66 15.37
C GLY A 232 15.64 -8.31 14.46
N ALA A 233 15.91 -7.51 13.43
CA ALA A 233 14.87 -7.06 12.51
C ALA A 233 14.28 -8.25 11.73
N SER A 234 12.97 -8.44 11.86
CA SER A 234 12.20 -9.36 11.03
C SER A 234 11.21 -8.60 10.15
N ARG A 235 10.86 -9.20 9.00
CA ARG A 235 9.82 -8.71 8.09
C ARG A 235 8.83 -9.82 7.79
N ILE A 236 7.56 -9.53 7.92
CA ILE A 236 6.49 -10.42 7.46
C ILE A 236 6.34 -10.17 5.96
N LEU A 237 6.43 -11.21 5.15
CA LEU A 237 6.39 -11.09 3.69
C LEU A 237 4.99 -11.28 3.12
N THR A 238 4.17 -12.12 3.77
CA THR A 238 2.77 -12.38 3.40
C THR A 238 2.04 -13.06 4.57
N ALA A 239 0.71 -12.91 4.59
CA ALA A 239 -0.21 -13.70 5.40
C ALA A 239 -1.30 -14.36 4.53
N ASP A 240 -1.03 -14.57 3.24
CA ASP A 240 -1.92 -15.26 2.30
C ASP A 240 -1.55 -16.73 2.15
N GLY A 241 -2.48 -17.61 2.52
CA GLY A 241 -2.37 -19.07 2.61
C GLY A 241 -1.43 -19.56 3.71
N VAL A 242 -0.31 -18.86 3.91
CA VAL A 242 0.76 -19.11 4.88
C VAL A 242 1.21 -17.79 5.51
N VAL A 243 1.92 -17.84 6.63
CA VAL A 243 2.63 -16.68 7.18
C VAL A 243 4.11 -16.86 6.91
N ALA A 244 4.69 -16.04 6.04
CA ALA A 244 6.11 -16.09 5.72
C ALA A 244 6.86 -14.93 6.40
N VAL A 245 7.96 -15.23 7.08
CA VAL A 245 8.78 -14.24 7.80
C VAL A 245 10.23 -14.36 7.40
N LEU A 246 10.82 -13.22 7.09
CA LEU A 246 12.22 -13.04 6.77
C LEU A 246 12.95 -12.39 7.94
N ALA A 247 13.95 -13.07 8.49
CA ALA A 247 14.89 -12.45 9.41
C ALA A 247 15.96 -11.71 8.59
N LEU A 248 16.09 -10.41 8.82
CA LEU A 248 17.07 -9.53 8.17
C LEU A 248 18.41 -9.50 8.91
N ASP A 249 18.72 -10.55 9.67
CA ASP A 249 20.01 -10.69 10.34
C ASP A 249 21.08 -11.19 9.33
N LEU A 250 22.33 -11.30 9.80
CA LEU A 250 23.43 -11.83 8.99
C LEU A 250 23.23 -13.31 8.55
N THR A 251 22.17 -13.98 9.02
CA THR A 251 21.89 -15.38 8.71
C THR A 251 20.81 -15.56 7.64
N GLY A 252 19.95 -14.54 7.41
CA GLY A 252 18.99 -14.53 6.29
C GLY A 252 18.05 -15.72 6.34
N SER A 253 17.35 -15.88 7.46
CA SER A 253 16.46 -17.03 7.65
C SER A 253 15.05 -16.71 7.17
N LEU A 254 14.50 -17.61 6.34
CA LEU A 254 13.11 -17.59 5.91
C LEU A 254 12.37 -18.68 6.68
N ARG A 255 11.31 -18.31 7.39
CA ARG A 255 10.40 -19.24 8.06
C ARG A 255 9.00 -19.10 7.48
N ILE A 256 8.34 -20.23 7.23
CA ILE A 256 6.97 -20.26 6.70
C ILE A 256 6.13 -21.08 7.66
N PHE A 257 5.05 -20.48 8.14
CA PHE A 257 4.09 -21.11 9.04
C PHE A 257 2.77 -21.34 8.32
N ASP A 258 2.09 -22.43 8.66
CA ASP A 258 0.69 -22.60 8.27
C ASP A 258 -0.25 -21.71 9.13
N ARG A 259 -1.55 -21.80 8.83
CA ARG A 259 -2.61 -21.07 9.55
C ARG A 259 -2.70 -21.38 11.05
N ASP A 260 -2.18 -22.53 11.48
CA ASP A 260 -2.23 -23.04 12.85
C ASP A 260 -0.90 -22.81 13.60
N GLY A 261 0.10 -22.22 12.93
CA GLY A 261 1.40 -21.87 13.51
C GLY A 261 2.43 -23.00 13.43
N VAL A 262 2.17 -24.04 12.64
CA VAL A 262 3.13 -25.11 12.38
C VAL A 262 4.19 -24.59 11.41
N ASP A 263 5.46 -24.76 11.77
CA ASP A 263 6.61 -24.44 10.92
C ASP A 263 6.64 -25.43 9.75
N LEU A 264 6.32 -24.95 8.55
CA LEU A 264 6.33 -25.73 7.32
C LEU A 264 7.70 -25.74 6.66
N VAL A 265 8.39 -24.60 6.72
CA VAL A 265 9.66 -24.38 6.02
C VAL A 265 10.59 -23.55 6.89
N SER A 266 11.83 -24.03 7.05
CA SER A 266 12.88 -23.31 7.77
C SER A 266 14.18 -23.31 6.96
N LEU A 267 14.38 -22.24 6.20
CA LEU A 267 15.52 -22.07 5.32
C LEU A 267 16.48 -21.04 5.91
N ARG A 268 17.78 -21.31 5.75
CA ARG A 268 18.83 -20.30 5.94
C ARG A 268 19.54 -20.21 4.62
N GLU A 269 19.50 -19.06 3.96
CA GLU A 269 20.32 -18.85 2.79
C GLU A 269 21.07 -17.53 2.79
N PRO A 270 22.40 -17.54 2.54
CA PRO A 270 23.17 -16.30 2.37
C PRO A 270 22.67 -15.42 1.22
N ALA A 271 21.97 -15.97 0.22
CA ALA A 271 21.35 -15.16 -0.84
C ALA A 271 20.22 -14.25 -0.31
N ILE A 272 19.71 -14.53 0.89
CA ILE A 272 18.70 -13.73 1.59
C ILE A 272 19.35 -12.56 2.36
N THR A 273 20.69 -12.55 2.54
CA THR A 273 21.40 -11.58 3.40
C THR A 273 22.05 -10.40 2.66
N ALA A 274 21.81 -10.24 1.37
CA ALA A 274 22.30 -9.07 0.66
C ALA A 274 21.61 -7.81 1.20
N GLU A 275 22.37 -6.75 1.52
CA GLU A 275 21.86 -5.42 1.85
C GLU A 275 20.77 -5.06 0.84
N ALA A 276 19.50 -5.22 1.24
CA ALA A 276 18.40 -5.17 0.30
C ALA A 276 18.24 -3.73 -0.18
N GLU A 277 18.49 -3.49 -1.46
CA GLU A 277 18.26 -2.17 -2.10
C GLU A 277 16.77 -1.83 -2.17
N ALA A 278 15.90 -2.82 -1.93
CA ALA A 278 14.45 -2.75 -2.00
C ALA A 278 13.80 -3.56 -0.86
N GLU A 279 12.60 -3.14 -0.44
CA GLU A 279 11.80 -3.89 0.53
C GLU A 279 11.49 -5.31 -0.01
N PRO A 280 11.64 -6.35 0.82
CA PRO A 280 11.30 -7.72 0.43
C PRO A 280 9.78 -7.95 0.46
N GLY A 281 9.32 -8.94 -0.29
CA GLY A 281 7.91 -9.32 -0.33
C GLY A 281 7.72 -10.74 -0.83
N ALA A 282 6.53 -11.31 -0.64
CA ALA A 282 6.23 -12.65 -1.15
C ALA A 282 4.79 -12.78 -1.65
N GLN A 283 4.61 -13.64 -2.65
CA GLN A 283 3.30 -13.99 -3.19
C GLN A 283 3.15 -15.51 -3.23
N LEU A 284 2.08 -16.03 -2.63
CA LEU A 284 1.76 -17.46 -2.71
C LEU A 284 0.98 -17.74 -4.00
N ILE A 285 1.48 -18.66 -4.82
CA ILE A 285 0.87 -19.07 -6.09
C ILE A 285 0.73 -20.59 -6.10
N GLY A 286 -0.48 -21.06 -5.81
CA GLY A 286 -0.73 -22.48 -5.59
C GLY A 286 0.05 -22.98 -4.37
N GLU A 287 1.03 -23.85 -4.58
CA GLU A 287 1.87 -24.44 -3.52
C GLU A 287 3.28 -23.83 -3.47
N ARG A 288 3.53 -22.78 -4.26
CA ARG A 288 4.83 -22.12 -4.36
C ARG A 288 4.75 -20.70 -3.83
N LEU A 289 5.64 -20.39 -2.89
CA LEU A 289 5.85 -19.04 -2.44
C LEU A 289 6.97 -18.40 -3.28
N ALA A 290 6.62 -17.39 -4.06
CA ALA A 290 7.56 -16.56 -4.78
C ALA A 290 8.05 -15.46 -3.83
N VAL A 291 9.33 -15.50 -3.44
CA VAL A 291 9.93 -14.61 -2.45
C VAL A 291 10.93 -13.69 -3.12
N PHE A 292 10.68 -12.38 -3.09
CA PHE A 292 11.63 -11.35 -3.49
C PHE A 292 12.39 -10.85 -2.27
N THR A 293 13.72 -10.98 -2.29
CA THR A 293 14.60 -10.57 -1.18
C THR A 293 15.18 -9.16 -1.32
N GLY A 294 14.75 -8.41 -2.34
CA GLY A 294 15.33 -7.13 -2.72
C GLY A 294 16.31 -7.21 -3.90
N SER A 295 16.88 -8.39 -4.17
CA SER A 295 17.82 -8.61 -5.29
C SER A 295 17.71 -9.99 -5.97
N THR A 296 16.92 -10.89 -5.41
CA THR A 296 16.75 -12.26 -5.88
C THR A 296 15.29 -12.66 -5.73
N LEU A 297 14.78 -13.39 -6.73
CA LEU A 297 13.51 -14.09 -6.64
C LEU A 297 13.78 -15.57 -6.35
N LEU A 298 13.18 -16.09 -5.30
CA LEU A 298 13.20 -17.51 -4.93
C LEU A 298 11.81 -18.10 -5.12
N ALA A 299 11.73 -19.34 -5.59
CA ALA A 299 10.53 -20.15 -5.44
C ALA A 299 10.74 -21.21 -4.37
N VAL A 300 9.89 -21.15 -3.35
CA VAL A 300 9.89 -22.09 -2.24
C VAL A 300 8.64 -22.93 -2.32
N ASN A 301 8.80 -24.24 -2.34
CA ASN A 301 7.67 -25.16 -2.25
C ASN A 301 7.30 -25.35 -0.78
N VAL A 302 6.09 -24.92 -0.40
CA VAL A 302 5.66 -24.92 1.01
C VAL A 302 5.34 -26.32 1.54
N GLN A 303 5.31 -27.36 0.68
CA GLN A 303 5.07 -28.75 1.08
C GLN A 303 6.36 -29.58 1.19
N THR A 304 7.40 -29.25 0.43
CA THR A 304 8.63 -30.06 0.36
C THR A 304 9.83 -29.43 1.07
N ASP A 305 9.64 -28.33 1.79
CA ASP A 305 10.66 -27.66 2.63
C ASP A 305 11.97 -27.36 1.87
N GLY A 306 11.83 -26.77 0.68
CA GLY A 306 12.98 -26.52 -0.19
C GLY A 306 12.79 -25.38 -1.18
N ILE A 307 13.90 -24.69 -1.44
CA ILE A 307 14.04 -23.78 -2.57
C ILE A 307 14.09 -24.65 -3.83
N GLU A 308 13.12 -24.49 -4.73
CA GLU A 308 13.11 -25.22 -6.00
C GLU A 308 14.05 -24.56 -7.02
N TRP A 309 14.07 -23.22 -7.05
CA TRP A 309 14.94 -22.43 -7.91
C TRP A 309 15.09 -21.00 -7.37
N LEU A 310 16.13 -20.31 -7.85
CA LEU A 310 16.37 -18.89 -7.59
C LEU A 310 16.94 -18.21 -8.84
N VAL A 311 16.56 -16.95 -9.04
CA VAL A 311 17.02 -16.12 -10.16
C VAL A 311 17.27 -14.68 -9.70
N PRO A 312 18.20 -13.93 -10.31
CA PRO A 312 18.36 -12.50 -10.05
C PRO A 312 17.05 -11.75 -10.35
N ALA A 313 16.71 -10.78 -9.51
CA ALA A 313 15.56 -9.92 -9.71
C ALA A 313 15.81 -8.54 -9.08
N ALA A 314 15.32 -7.50 -9.72
CA ALA A 314 15.36 -6.11 -9.26
C ALA A 314 13.94 -5.55 -9.06
N SER A 315 12.92 -6.39 -9.02
CA SER A 315 11.53 -6.01 -8.72
C SER A 315 10.79 -7.15 -8.03
N HIS A 316 9.66 -6.82 -7.41
CA HIS A 316 8.70 -7.84 -7.00
C HIS A 316 8.14 -8.58 -8.24
N PRO A 317 7.76 -9.86 -8.09
CA PRO A 317 7.17 -10.61 -9.19
C PRO A 317 5.71 -10.22 -9.41
N THR A 318 5.23 -10.41 -10.65
CA THR A 318 3.80 -10.42 -10.95
C THR A 318 3.46 -11.60 -11.85
N LEU A 319 2.23 -12.11 -11.76
CA LEU A 319 1.79 -13.23 -12.58
C LEU A 319 1.57 -12.79 -14.03
N LEU A 320 2.17 -13.52 -14.97
CA LEU A 320 1.93 -13.38 -16.39
C LEU A 320 1.67 -14.77 -16.98
N GLY A 321 0.42 -15.06 -17.34
CA GLY A 321 0.04 -16.39 -17.82
C GLY A 321 0.36 -17.48 -16.80
N SER A 322 1.26 -18.40 -17.16
CA SER A 322 1.73 -19.48 -16.28
C SER A 322 3.07 -19.20 -15.57
N GLY A 323 3.65 -18.01 -15.76
CA GLY A 323 4.96 -17.64 -15.24
C GLY A 323 4.93 -16.39 -14.36
N LEU A 324 6.10 -16.08 -13.80
CA LEU A 324 6.36 -14.89 -13.01
C LEU A 324 7.18 -13.91 -13.84
N LEU A 325 6.66 -12.70 -14.03
CA LEU A 325 7.40 -11.60 -14.61
C LEU A 325 8.14 -10.84 -13.52
N VAL A 326 9.44 -10.60 -13.72
CA VAL A 326 10.28 -9.72 -12.91
C VAL A 326 11.09 -8.81 -13.81
N PHE A 327 11.57 -7.69 -13.26
CA PHE A 327 12.65 -6.91 -13.85
C PHE A 327 13.98 -7.47 -13.35
N ASP A 328 14.94 -7.79 -14.24
CA ASP A 328 16.24 -8.37 -13.83
C ASP A 328 17.34 -7.32 -13.59
N GLY A 329 17.00 -6.03 -13.72
CA GLY A 329 17.95 -4.91 -13.71
C GLY A 329 18.26 -4.37 -15.11
N THR A 330 17.89 -5.11 -16.16
CA THR A 330 18.05 -4.71 -17.57
C THR A 330 16.76 -4.81 -18.37
N ASP A 331 16.10 -5.96 -18.32
CA ASP A 331 14.88 -6.27 -19.08
C ASP A 331 13.81 -6.87 -18.16
N PHE A 332 12.57 -6.94 -18.64
CA PHE A 332 11.58 -7.78 -17.98
C PHE A 332 11.73 -9.22 -18.46
N VAL A 333 11.79 -10.16 -17.52
CA VAL A 333 12.00 -11.59 -17.77
C VAL A 333 10.87 -12.37 -17.12
N GLN A 334 10.22 -13.22 -17.91
CA GLN A 334 9.20 -14.13 -17.46
C GLN A 334 9.85 -15.49 -17.19
N HIS A 335 9.76 -15.95 -15.94
CA HIS A 335 10.24 -17.26 -15.52
C HIS A 335 9.07 -18.24 -15.35
N ASP A 336 9.29 -19.49 -15.72
CA ASP A 336 8.37 -20.57 -15.43
C ASP A 336 8.28 -20.78 -13.92
N LEU A 337 7.06 -20.78 -13.37
CA LEU A 337 6.85 -20.86 -11.94
C LEU A 337 7.39 -22.16 -11.32
N ALA A 338 7.36 -23.27 -12.07
CA ALA A 338 7.76 -24.58 -11.55
C ALA A 338 9.27 -24.84 -11.64
N THR A 339 9.93 -24.30 -12.66
CA THR A 339 11.33 -24.65 -12.99
C THR A 339 12.30 -23.48 -12.90
N GLY A 340 11.82 -22.24 -12.85
CA GLY A 340 12.64 -21.03 -12.92
C GLY A 340 13.22 -20.77 -14.31
N ALA A 341 12.94 -21.62 -15.30
CA ALA A 341 13.43 -21.46 -16.66
C ALA A 341 12.88 -20.16 -17.27
N GLU A 342 13.74 -19.40 -17.96
CA GLU A 342 13.30 -18.24 -18.73
C GLU A 342 12.36 -18.69 -19.85
N LEU A 343 11.11 -18.23 -19.81
CA LEU A 343 10.09 -18.46 -20.83
C LEU A 343 10.17 -17.40 -21.91
N ARG A 344 10.40 -16.15 -21.49
CA ARG A 344 10.32 -14.98 -22.36
C ARG A 344 11.10 -13.82 -21.77
N ARG A 345 11.65 -13.00 -22.66
CA ARG A 345 12.27 -11.71 -22.36
C ARG A 345 11.56 -10.59 -23.10
N ILE A 346 11.39 -9.46 -22.42
CA ILE A 346 10.80 -8.23 -22.94
C ILE A 346 11.86 -7.15 -22.81
N THR A 347 12.43 -6.74 -23.94
CA THR A 347 13.53 -5.77 -23.95
C THR A 347 13.06 -4.39 -23.53
N VAL A 348 13.77 -3.73 -22.62
CA VAL A 348 13.51 -2.34 -22.26
C VAL A 348 14.37 -1.40 -23.10
N ASP A 349 13.74 -0.51 -23.85
CA ASP A 349 14.39 0.59 -24.55
C ASP A 349 14.28 1.90 -23.75
N GLY A 350 15.44 2.51 -23.47
CA GLY A 350 15.51 3.80 -22.79
C GLY A 350 15.91 3.66 -21.31
N PRO A 351 15.39 4.52 -20.41
CA PRO A 351 15.75 4.45 -19.00
C PRO A 351 15.23 3.14 -18.37
N PRO A 352 16.01 2.50 -17.48
CA PRO A 352 15.56 1.30 -16.81
C PRO A 352 14.42 1.59 -15.82
N PRO A 353 13.51 0.62 -15.60
CA PRO A 353 12.59 0.62 -14.48
C PRO A 353 13.28 0.91 -13.15
N PRO A 354 12.59 1.57 -12.22
CA PRO A 354 13.12 1.74 -10.87
C PRO A 354 13.23 0.38 -10.18
N ALA A 355 14.39 0.12 -9.56
CA ALA A 355 14.60 -1.10 -8.78
C ALA A 355 13.68 -1.14 -7.56
N GLY A 356 13.35 -2.36 -7.12
CA GLY A 356 12.47 -2.62 -5.99
C GLY A 356 10.98 -2.42 -6.25
N GLY A 357 10.61 -1.98 -7.46
CA GLY A 357 9.21 -1.71 -7.76
C GLY A 357 8.33 -2.95 -7.71
N ALA A 358 7.07 -2.76 -7.34
CA ALA A 358 6.02 -3.74 -7.59
C ALA A 358 5.59 -3.67 -9.05
N LEU A 359 5.37 -4.83 -9.64
CA LEU A 359 4.93 -4.96 -11.02
C LEU A 359 3.43 -5.23 -11.07
N ASP A 360 2.74 -4.51 -11.93
CA ASP A 360 1.36 -4.80 -12.31
C ASP A 360 1.21 -4.76 -13.84
N ARG A 361 0.10 -5.28 -14.35
CA ARG A 361 -0.22 -5.34 -15.76
C ARG A 361 -1.60 -4.75 -16.03
N ILE A 362 -1.62 -3.80 -16.96
CA ILE A 362 -2.86 -3.22 -17.48
C ILE A 362 -2.90 -3.40 -18.99
N GLY A 363 -3.69 -4.37 -19.45
CA GLY A 363 -3.66 -4.79 -20.85
C GLY A 363 -2.27 -5.27 -21.24
N SER A 364 -1.65 -4.63 -22.24
CA SER A 364 -0.26 -4.89 -22.65
C SER A 364 0.78 -4.04 -21.93
N ALA A 365 0.37 -3.09 -21.08
CA ALA A 365 1.30 -2.21 -20.37
C ALA A 365 1.79 -2.87 -19.08
N ILE A 366 3.06 -2.64 -18.76
CA ILE A 366 3.68 -3.03 -17.50
C ILE A 366 3.78 -1.78 -16.64
N VAL A 367 3.20 -1.81 -15.45
CA VAL A 367 3.27 -0.72 -14.47
C VAL A 367 4.30 -1.11 -13.41
N VAL A 368 5.20 -0.18 -13.11
CA VAL A 368 6.23 -0.34 -12.09
C VAL A 368 6.04 0.72 -11.02
N SER A 369 5.71 0.30 -9.81
CA SER A 369 5.36 1.18 -8.70
C SER A 369 6.38 1.10 -7.59
N THR A 370 6.89 2.25 -7.15
CA THR A 370 7.77 2.40 -5.98
C THR A 370 7.19 3.43 -5.03
N LEU A 371 7.77 3.54 -3.83
CA LEU A 371 7.39 4.55 -2.84
C LEU A 371 7.53 6.02 -3.30
N SER A 372 8.15 6.30 -4.45
CA SER A 372 8.39 7.68 -4.92
C SER A 372 8.06 7.92 -6.39
N ARG A 373 7.77 6.85 -7.14
CA ARG A 373 7.57 6.92 -8.58
C ARG A 373 6.73 5.75 -9.06
N VAL A 374 5.82 6.05 -9.99
CA VAL A 374 5.16 5.06 -10.85
C VAL A 374 5.61 5.30 -12.30
N ALA A 375 5.93 4.23 -13.02
CA ALA A 375 6.34 4.28 -14.42
C ALA A 375 5.60 3.21 -15.24
N VAL A 376 5.23 3.54 -16.47
CA VAL A 376 4.49 2.65 -17.36
C VAL A 376 5.32 2.34 -18.60
N TYR A 377 5.42 1.06 -18.96
CA TYR A 377 6.17 0.56 -20.11
C TYR A 377 5.23 -0.11 -21.11
N ARG A 378 5.39 0.17 -22.41
CA ARG A 378 4.57 -0.42 -23.48
C ARG A 378 5.30 -0.57 -24.80
#